data_AF-A0A2M7R780-F1
#
_entry.id   AF-A0A2M7R780-F1
#
_cell.length_a   1.000
_cell.length_b   1.000
_cell.length_c   1.000
_cell.angle_alpha   90.00
_cell.angle_beta   90.00
_cell.angle_gamma   90.00
#
_symmetry.space_group_name_H-M   'P 1'
#
loop_
_entity.id
_entity.type
_entity.pdbx_description
1 polymer ?
#
loop_
_entity_poly.entity_id
_entity_poly.type
_entity_poly.pdbx_seq_one_letter_code
_entity_poly.pdbx_strand_id
1 'polypeptide(L)' 'MKNERIFCFGRPIIDITASINDEFLKEVNINENLQGKIPKKKMEKLLKQLSKKADYLFVSAGGVEVNVAI' A
#
# COMPACT_ATOMS: atom_id res chain seq x y z
N MET A 1 12.31 -21.61 -32.16
CA MET A 1 12.04 -21.57 -30.71
C MET A 1 10.55 -21.30 -30.52
N LYS A 2 9.83 -22.06 -29.68
CA LYS A 2 8.42 -21.77 -29.38
C LYS A 2 8.38 -20.57 -28.42
N ASN A 3 7.55 -19.58 -28.73
CA ASN A 3 7.31 -18.45 -27.83
C ASN A 3 6.32 -18.88 -26.75
N GLU A 4 6.84 -19.30 -25.60
CA GLU A 4 6.03 -19.58 -24.41
C GLU A 4 5.67 -18.25 -23.73
N ARG A 5 4.44 -18.16 -23.22
CA ARG A 5 3.91 -16.95 -22.56
C ARG A 5 3.30 -17.34 -21.22
N ILE A 6 3.59 -16.55 -20.19
CA ILE A 6 2.94 -16.66 -18.89
C ILE A 6 1.86 -15.57 -18.80
N PHE A 7 0.67 -15.97 -18.39
CA PHE A 7 -0.44 -15.06 -18.14
C PHE A 7 -0.72 -15.00 -16.64
N CYS A 8 -0.63 -13.80 -16.07
CA CYS A 8 -0.92 -13.55 -14.67
C CYS A 8 -2.22 -12.75 -14.58
N PHE A 9 -3.21 -13.29 -13.87
CA PHE A 9 -4.46 -12.59 -13.57
C PHE A 9 -4.47 -12.26 -12.08
N GLY A 10 -4.64 -10.99 -11.75
CA GLY A 10 -4.69 -10.56 -10.36
C GLY A 10 -5.23 -9.15 -10.24
N ARG A 11 -5.24 -8.64 -9.02
CA ARG A 11 -5.71 -7.29 -8.74
C ARG A 11 -4.51 -6.37 -8.57
N PRO A 12 -4.13 -5.59 -9.59
CA PRO A 12 -3.05 -4.64 -9.44
C PRO A 12 -3.41 -3.60 -8.39
N ILE A 13 -2.48 -3.39 -7.46
CA ILE A 13 -2.55 -2.34 -6.46
C ILE A 13 -1.27 -1.51 -6.48
N ILE A 14 -1.32 -0.37 -5.81
CA ILE A 14 -0.14 0.45 -5.54
C ILE A 14 0.13 0.30 -4.05
N ASP A 15 1.32 -0.20 -3.72
CA ASP A 15 1.78 -0.25 -2.35
C ASP A 15 2.41 1.11 -2.00
N ILE A 16 1.99 1.66 -0.87
CA ILE A 16 2.57 2.88 -0.30
C ILE A 16 3.14 2.47 1.06
N THR A 17 4.46 2.35 1.12
CA THR A 17 5.19 2.06 2.35
C THR A 17 5.69 3.37 2.94
N ALA A 18 5.43 3.61 4.22
CA ALA A 18 5.89 4.81 4.90
C ALA A 18 6.52 4.48 6.24
N SER A 19 7.59 5.19 6.59
CA SER A 19 8.09 5.23 7.96
C SER A 19 7.45 6.43 8.66
N ILE A 20 6.83 6.17 9.80
CA ILE A 20 6.11 7.16 10.60
C ILE A 20 6.43 6.96 12.07
N ASN A 21 6.37 8.04 12.83
CA ASN A 21 6.58 7.99 14.27
C ASN A 21 5.37 7.37 15.02
N ASP A 22 5.63 6.85 16.22
CA ASP A 22 4.62 6.20 17.07
C ASP A 22 3.48 7.16 17.49
N GLU A 23 3.78 8.45 17.59
CA GLU A 23 2.79 9.49 17.90
C GLU A 23 1.73 9.58 16.79
N PHE A 24 2.15 9.57 15.53
CA PHE A 24 1.24 9.61 14.40
C PHE A 24 0.39 8.34 14.29
N LEU A 25 0.97 7.15 14.54
CA LEU A 25 0.21 5.89 14.59
C LEU A 25 -0.97 5.96 15.57
N LYS A 26 -0.75 6.55 16.76
CA LYS A 26 -1.81 6.77 17.76
C LYS A 26 -2.86 7.77 17.27
N GLU A 27 -2.45 8.86 16.63
CA GLU A 27 -3.37 9.87 16.07
C GLU A 27 -4.31 9.29 14.99
N VAL A 28 -3.81 8.40 14.13
CA VAL A 28 -4.59 7.85 13.02
C VAL A 28 -5.46 6.65 13.41
N ASN A 29 -5.34 6.18 14.66
CA ASN A 29 -6.08 5.04 15.21
C ASN A 29 -6.11 3.86 14.22
N ILE A 30 -4.91 3.48 13.77
CA ILE A 30 -4.67 2.28 12.99
C ILE A 30 -4.17 1.23 13.97
N ASN A 31 -4.94 0.15 14.14
CA ASN A 31 -4.51 -1.03 14.85
C ASN A 31 -3.59 -1.83 13.91
N GLU A 32 -2.44 -2.29 14.37
CA GLU A 32 -1.53 -3.12 13.56
C GLU A 32 -2.20 -4.42 13.09
N ASN A 33 -3.23 -4.88 13.81
CA ASN A 33 -4.01 -6.06 13.48
C ASN A 33 -5.25 -5.78 12.60
N LEU A 34 -5.46 -4.52 12.16
CA LEU A 34 -6.59 -4.18 11.29
C LEU A 34 -6.37 -4.72 9.88
N GLN A 35 -6.86 -5.93 9.63
CA GLN A 35 -6.97 -6.48 8.27
C GLN A 35 -8.35 -6.12 7.69
N GLY A 36 -8.39 -5.47 6.53
CA GLY A 36 -9.65 -5.18 5.84
C GLY A 36 -9.63 -3.94 4.95
N LYS A 37 -10.80 -3.62 4.39
CA LYS A 37 -10.99 -2.41 3.58
C LYS A 37 -11.23 -1.21 4.48
N ILE A 38 -10.50 -0.13 4.25
CA ILE A 38 -10.78 1.17 4.88
C ILE A 38 -11.75 2.00 4.02
N PRO A 39 -12.65 2.80 4.62
CA PRO A 39 -13.49 3.72 3.87
C PRO A 39 -12.66 4.77 3.11
N LYS A 40 -13.09 5.13 1.90
CA LYS A 40 -12.39 6.09 1.03
C LYS A 40 -12.03 7.40 1.75
N LYS A 41 -12.97 7.98 2.49
CA LYS A 41 -12.75 9.21 3.28
C LYS A 41 -11.62 9.07 4.32
N LYS A 42 -11.53 7.90 4.97
CA LYS A 42 -10.45 7.61 5.93
C LYS A 42 -9.11 7.51 5.19
N MET A 43 -9.07 6.77 4.08
CA MET A 43 -7.88 6.64 3.23
C MET A 43 -7.35 8.00 2.73
N GLU A 44 -8.21 8.88 2.21
CA GLU A 44 -7.79 10.20 1.71
C GLU A 44 -7.17 11.07 2.81
N LYS A 45 -7.76 11.03 4.02
CA LYS A 45 -7.23 11.74 5.18
C LYS A 45 -5.85 11.20 5.58
N LEU A 46 -5.68 9.88 5.60
CA LEU A 46 -4.41 9.22 5.91
C LEU A 46 -3.33 9.61 4.91
N LEU A 47 -3.60 9.52 3.60
CA LEU A 47 -2.64 9.88 2.56
C LEU A 47 -2.21 11.36 2.67
N LYS A 48 -3.17 12.26 2.91
CA LYS A 48 -2.85 13.70 3.08
C LYS A 48 -1.95 13.94 4.29
N GLN A 49 -2.14 13.19 5.38
CA GLN A 49 -1.30 13.31 6.57
C GLN A 49 0.08 12.66 6.38
N LEU A 50 0.14 11.48 5.77
CA LEU A 50 1.39 10.78 5.45
C LEU A 50 2.34 11.65 4.63
N SER A 51 1.82 12.36 3.62
CA SER A 51 2.63 13.28 2.80
C SER A 51 3.34 14.40 3.58
N LYS A 52 2.91 14.67 4.82
CA LYS A 52 3.46 15.75 5.66
C LYS A 52 4.26 15.25 6.86
N LYS A 53 3.99 14.03 7.31
CA LYS A 53 4.47 13.49 8.58
C LYS A 53 5.35 12.25 8.45
N ALA A 54 5.44 11.65 7.26
CA ALA A 54 6.30 10.51 7.04
C ALA A 54 7.75 10.96 6.85
N ASP A 55 8.68 10.32 7.57
CA ASP A 55 10.12 10.53 7.40
C ASP A 55 10.62 9.88 6.10
N TYR A 56 9.94 8.82 5.69
CA TYR A 56 10.19 8.09 4.46
C TYR A 56 8.88 7.66 3.83
N LEU A 57 8.80 7.75 2.51
CA LEU A 57 7.67 7.27 1.73
C LEU A 57 8.17 6.63 0.43
N PHE A 58 7.70 5.41 0.16
CA PHE A 58 8.03 4.62 -1.02
C PHE A 58 6.74 4.14 -1.67
N VAL A 59 6.70 4.23 -2.99
CA VAL A 59 5.55 3.85 -3.80
C VAL A 59 6.00 2.81 -4.82
N SER A 60 5.34 1.66 -4.84
CA SER A 60 5.64 0.58 -5.77
C SER A 60 4.39 -0.04 -6.38
N ALA A 61 4.58 -0.75 -7.49
CA ALA A 61 3.60 -1.73 -7.92
C ALA A 61 3.45 -2.79 -6.82
N GLY A 62 2.22 -3.20 -6.56
CA GLY A 62 1.90 -4.16 -5.53
C GLY A 62 0.80 -5.12 -5.97
N GLY A 63 0.55 -6.10 -5.12
CA GLY A 63 -0.35 -7.21 -5.38
C GLY A 63 0.45 -8.47 -5.69
N VAL A 64 0.05 -9.58 -5.07
CA VAL A 64 0.80 -10.85 -5.12
C VAL A 64 1.05 -11.28 -6.56
N GLU A 65 0.02 -11.23 -7.41
CA GLU A 65 0.13 -11.69 -8.80
C GLU A 65 0.92 -10.70 -9.68
N VAL A 66 0.89 -9.40 -9.35
CA VAL A 66 1.70 -8.39 -10.04
C VAL A 66 3.18 -8.59 -9.70
N ASN A 67 3.50 -8.85 -8.44
CA ASN A 67 4.87 -9.12 -8.01
C ASN A 67 5.44 -10.42 -8.58
N VAL A 68 4.59 -11.39 -8.97
CA VAL A 68 5.02 -12.60 -9.70
C VAL A 68 5.23 -12.32 -11.19
N ALA A 69 4.50 -11.36 -11.75
CA ALA A 69 4.55 -11.02 -13.17
C ALA A 69 5.69 -10.07 -13.54
N ILE A 70 6.17 -9.26 -12.58
CA ILE A 70 7.33 -8.36 -12.70
C ILE A 70 8.61 -9.13 -12.42
#